data_AF-A0A5C8SSD0-F1
#
_entry.id   AF-A0A5C8SSD0-F1
#
_cell.length_a   1.000
_cell.length_b   1.000
_cell.length_c   1.000
_cell.angle_alpha   90.00
_cell.angle_beta   90.00
_cell.angle_gamma   90.00
#
_symmetry.space_group_name_H-M   'P 1'
#
loop_
_entity.id
_entity.type
_entity.pdbx_description
1 polymer ?
#
loop_
_entity_poly.entity_id
_entity_poly.type
_entity_poly.pdbx_seq_one_letter_code
_entity_poly.pdbx_strand_id
1 'polypeptide(L)'
;MAAALFAVLFALPAAAATVEVVVEGADPGASVSVALCQGGLSEEACSAGQETTARGGAVTVVFRDVTAGRYAVAAFEDVNGNRRLDRTGLGLPTEPYGFSGGAGLKARPTFAEAAFDLREPGSALRVRLARALPRR
;
A
#
# COMPACT_ATOMS: atom_id res chain seq x y z
N MET A 1 -22.39 -52.66 9.62
CA MET A 1 -22.93 -51.52 8.85
C MET A 1 -22.16 -50.28 9.27
N ALA A 2 -21.18 -49.85 8.46
CA ALA A 2 -20.38 -48.66 8.75
C ALA A 2 -20.95 -47.48 7.95
N ALA A 3 -21.52 -46.50 8.65
CA ALA A 3 -21.96 -45.25 8.03
C ALA A 3 -20.76 -44.33 7.89
N ALA A 4 -20.30 -44.10 6.66
CA ALA A 4 -19.28 -43.09 6.37
C ALA A 4 -19.93 -41.70 6.40
N LEU A 5 -19.53 -40.87 7.36
CA LEU A 5 -19.92 -39.46 7.42
C LEU A 5 -19.15 -38.70 6.34
N PHE A 6 -19.83 -38.28 5.28
CA PHE A 6 -19.25 -37.42 4.25
C PHE A 6 -19.32 -35.97 4.73
N ALA A 7 -18.21 -35.42 5.22
CA ALA A 7 -18.12 -34.00 5.56
C ALA A 7 -18.07 -33.18 4.27
N VAL A 8 -19.19 -32.53 3.92
CA VAL A 8 -19.25 -31.58 2.81
C VAL A 8 -18.62 -30.26 3.29
N LEU A 9 -17.39 -29.99 2.85
CA LEU A 9 -16.75 -28.68 3.00
C LEU A 9 -17.43 -27.68 2.07
N PHE A 10 -18.34 -26.87 2.60
CA PHE A 10 -18.79 -25.66 1.91
C PHE A 10 -17.66 -24.62 1.96
N ALA A 11 -16.94 -24.46 0.85
CA ALA A 11 -16.07 -23.30 0.65
C ALA A 11 -16.98 -22.07 0.46
N LEU A 12 -17.06 -21.20 1.47
CA LEU A 12 -17.68 -19.89 1.30
C LEU A 12 -16.87 -19.10 0.27
N PRO A 13 -17.50 -18.37 -0.66
CA PRO A 13 -16.77 -17.51 -1.59
C PRO A 13 -16.00 -16.50 -0.75
N ALA A 14 -14.69 -16.41 -0.98
CA ALA A 14 -13.89 -15.35 -0.40
C ALA A 14 -14.39 -14.03 -1.01
N ALA A 15 -15.13 -13.29 -0.19
CA ALA A 15 -15.55 -11.91 -0.42
C ALA A 15 -14.34 -11.05 -0.82
N ALA A 16 -14.30 -10.61 -2.08
CA ALA A 16 -13.15 -9.96 -2.68
C ALA A 16 -13.49 -8.50 -3.01
N ALA A 17 -12.83 -7.58 -2.31
CA ALA A 17 -13.02 -6.15 -2.45
C ALA A 17 -12.01 -5.53 -3.43
N THR A 18 -12.33 -4.35 -3.98
CA THR A 18 -11.41 -3.58 -4.84
C THR A 18 -10.85 -2.38 -4.07
N VAL A 19 -9.53 -2.17 -4.11
CA VAL A 19 -8.89 -0.97 -3.56
C VAL A 19 -8.33 -0.13 -4.70
N GLU A 20 -8.89 1.06 -4.88
CA GLU A 20 -8.34 2.07 -5.79
C GLU A 20 -7.51 3.08 -5.00
N VAL A 21 -6.28 3.29 -5.43
CA VAL A 21 -5.34 4.23 -4.81
C VAL A 21 -4.92 5.26 -5.83
N VAL A 22 -5.20 6.53 -5.54
CA VAL A 22 -4.62 7.66 -6.27
C VAL A 22 -3.46 8.20 -5.45
N VAL A 23 -2.25 8.13 -6.00
CA VAL A 23 -1.06 8.72 -5.39
C VAL A 23 -0.78 10.05 -6.06
N GLU A 24 -0.70 11.12 -5.28
CA GLU A 24 -0.42 12.49 -5.74
C GLU A 24 0.98 12.95 -5.27
N GLY A 25 1.56 13.92 -5.98
CA GLY A 25 2.79 14.59 -5.55
C GLY A 25 4.08 13.89 -6.02
N ALA A 26 3.97 12.96 -6.97
CA ALA A 26 5.11 12.37 -7.65
C ALA A 26 5.69 13.36 -8.70
N ASP A 27 6.98 13.24 -9.00
CA ASP A 27 7.54 13.94 -10.15
C ASP A 27 6.99 13.37 -11.48
N PRO A 28 6.68 14.19 -12.51
CA PRO A 28 6.21 13.68 -13.79
C PRO A 28 7.19 12.70 -14.43
N GLY A 29 6.72 11.51 -14.83
CA GLY A 29 7.56 10.46 -15.40
C GLY A 29 8.32 9.61 -14.40
N ALA A 30 8.22 9.88 -13.09
CA ALA A 30 8.88 9.09 -12.07
C ALA A 30 8.20 7.72 -11.89
N SER A 31 8.98 6.70 -11.49
CA SER A 31 8.45 5.40 -11.10
C SER A 31 7.91 5.48 -9.67
N VAL A 32 6.68 5.01 -9.44
CA VAL A 32 6.03 5.02 -8.14
C VAL A 32 5.63 3.60 -7.78
N SER A 33 6.15 3.13 -6.65
CA SER A 33 5.75 1.88 -6.01
C SER A 33 4.59 2.14 -5.05
N VAL A 34 3.57 1.30 -5.11
CA VAL A 34 2.37 1.37 -4.26
C VAL A 34 2.09 -0.02 -3.71
N ALA A 35 2.02 -0.17 -2.39
CA ALA A 35 1.82 -1.46 -1.74
C ALA A 35 0.70 -1.44 -0.71
N LEU A 36 -0.07 -2.53 -0.65
CA LEU A 36 -0.95 -2.83 0.48
C LEU A 36 -0.15 -3.48 1.60
N CYS A 37 -0.31 -2.95 2.81
CA CYS A 37 0.32 -3.43 4.02
C CYS A 37 -0.70 -3.99 5.00
N GLN A 38 -0.37 -5.10 5.67
CA GLN A 38 -1.24 -5.72 6.67
C GLN A 38 -0.46 -6.05 7.95
N GLY A 39 -0.98 -5.63 9.11
CA GLY A 39 -0.36 -5.88 10.42
C GLY A 39 0.89 -5.04 10.74
N GLY A 40 1.44 -4.32 9.77
CA GLY A 40 2.65 -3.50 9.94
C GLY A 40 2.94 -2.59 8.75
N LEU A 41 4.04 -1.82 8.84
CA LEU A 41 4.58 -0.95 7.78
C LEU A 41 6.06 -1.26 7.51
N SER A 42 6.44 -2.54 7.63
CA SER A 42 7.74 -3.04 7.20
C SER A 42 7.66 -3.50 5.74
N GLU A 43 8.79 -3.72 5.08
CA GLU A 43 8.81 -4.21 3.69
C GLU A 43 8.07 -5.56 3.57
N GLU A 44 8.23 -6.44 4.56
CA GLU A 44 7.60 -7.76 4.60
C GLU A 44 6.08 -7.66 4.82
N ALA A 45 5.64 -6.69 5.61
CA ALA A 45 4.21 -6.45 5.85
C ALA A 45 3.52 -5.83 4.63
N CYS A 46 4.28 -5.24 3.71
CA CYS A 46 3.81 -4.54 2.51
C CYS A 46 4.13 -5.35 1.23
N SER A 47 3.65 -6.59 1.16
CA SER A 47 4.04 -7.57 0.14
C SER A 47 3.28 -7.47 -1.19
N ALA A 48 2.10 -6.82 -1.21
CA ALA A 48 1.29 -6.67 -2.42
C ALA A 48 1.56 -5.30 -3.06
N GLY A 49 2.63 -5.23 -3.86
CA GLY A 49 3.08 -4.01 -4.55
C GLY A 49 2.74 -3.98 -6.03
N GLN A 50 2.42 -2.80 -6.56
CA GLN A 50 2.42 -2.50 -7.99
C GLN A 50 3.35 -1.30 -8.23
N GLU A 51 4.03 -1.29 -9.38
CA GLU A 51 4.88 -0.19 -9.81
C GLU A 51 4.29 0.43 -11.07
N THR A 52 4.23 1.76 -11.13
CA THR A 52 3.68 2.47 -12.29
C THR A 52 4.30 3.86 -12.44
N THR A 53 4.23 4.42 -13.64
CA THR A 53 4.85 5.70 -13.96
C THR A 53 3.88 6.86 -13.79
N ALA A 54 4.32 7.89 -13.07
CA ALA A 54 3.54 9.11 -12.83
C ALA A 54 3.23 9.87 -14.12
N ARG A 55 1.96 10.23 -14.29
CA ARG A 55 1.47 11.12 -15.36
C ARG A 55 0.84 12.35 -14.73
N GLY A 56 1.32 13.53 -15.09
CA GLY A 56 0.82 14.79 -14.51
C GLY A 56 1.00 14.90 -12.99
N GLY A 57 2.02 14.22 -12.44
CA GLY A 57 2.35 14.22 -11.01
C GLY A 57 1.49 13.30 -10.14
N ALA A 58 0.74 12.38 -10.75
CA ALA A 58 -0.04 11.39 -10.04
C ALA A 58 0.03 10.00 -10.70
N VAL A 59 -0.28 8.97 -9.91
CA VAL A 59 -0.54 7.61 -10.39
C VAL A 59 -1.85 7.08 -9.83
N THR A 60 -2.48 6.15 -10.54
CA THR A 60 -3.63 5.41 -10.06
C THR A 60 -3.35 3.92 -10.15
N VAL A 61 -3.54 3.22 -9.04
CA VAL A 61 -3.31 1.78 -8.89
C VAL A 61 -4.60 1.14 -8.40
N VAL A 62 -4.96 -0.01 -8.97
CA VAL A 62 -6.14 -0.77 -8.57
C VAL A 62 -5.71 -2.16 -8.12
N PHE A 63 -5.97 -2.47 -6.85
CA PHE A 63 -5.86 -3.81 -6.31
C PHE A 63 -7.23 -4.48 -6.37
N ARG A 64 -7.31 -5.63 -7.04
CA ARG A 64 -8.52 -6.43 -7.15
C ARG A 64 -8.42 -7.63 -6.22
N ASP A 65 -9.56 -8.25 -5.96
CA ASP A 65 -9.68 -9.50 -5.23
C ASP A 65 -9.02 -9.48 -3.84
N VAL A 66 -9.14 -8.33 -3.15
CA VAL A 66 -8.55 -8.13 -1.82
C VAL A 66 -9.53 -8.58 -0.76
N THR A 67 -9.15 -9.54 0.07
CA THR A 67 -9.98 -10.00 1.19
C THR A 67 -10.31 -8.84 2.13
N ALA A 68 -11.56 -8.78 2.61
CA ALA A 68 -11.94 -7.81 3.63
C ALA A 68 -11.04 -7.92 4.87
N GLY A 69 -10.64 -6.79 5.44
CA GLY A 69 -9.64 -6.76 6.50
C GLY A 69 -9.14 -5.35 6.78
N ARG A 70 -8.12 -5.24 7.62
CA ARG A 70 -7.51 -3.96 7.98
C ARG A 70 -6.17 -3.79 7.27
N TYR A 71 -6.05 -2.73 6.48
CA TYR A 71 -4.92 -2.49 5.59
C TYR A 71 -4.39 -1.07 5.75
N ALA A 72 -3.15 -0.86 5.34
CA ALA A 72 -2.61 0.46 5.02
C ALA A 72 -2.10 0.45 3.58
N VAL A 73 -1.96 1.62 2.98
CA VAL A 73 -1.21 1.81 1.74
C VAL A 73 0.10 2.51 2.08
N ALA A 74 1.20 2.00 1.52
CA ALA A 74 2.46 2.70 1.45
C ALA A 74 2.78 3.01 -0.01
N ALA A 75 3.27 4.20 -0.30
CA ALA A 75 3.74 4.57 -1.63
C ALA A 75 5.06 5.32 -1.55
N PHE A 76 5.94 5.10 -2.52
CA PHE A 76 7.16 5.88 -2.67
C PHE A 76 7.55 6.03 -4.14
N GLU A 77 8.26 7.11 -4.44
CA GLU A 77 8.90 7.32 -5.73
C GLU A 77 10.25 6.60 -5.74
N ASP A 78 10.42 5.63 -6.64
CA ASP A 78 11.67 4.88 -6.80
C ASP A 78 12.59 5.64 -7.76
N VAL A 79 13.42 6.53 -7.18
CA VAL A 79 14.24 7.47 -7.92
C VAL A 79 15.47 6.78 -8.51
N ASN A 80 15.97 5.72 -7.87
CA ASN A 80 17.17 5.02 -8.30
C ASN A 80 16.93 3.61 -8.89
N GLY A 81 15.67 3.16 -8.94
CA GLY A 81 15.26 1.92 -9.61
C GLY A 81 15.54 0.65 -8.81
N ASN A 82 15.74 0.76 -7.49
CA ASN A 82 16.09 -0.39 -6.65
C ASN A 82 14.86 -1.08 -6.02
N ARG A 83 13.66 -0.53 -6.25
CA ARG A 83 12.36 -1.00 -5.73
C ARG A 83 12.25 -1.03 -4.22
N ARG A 84 13.03 -0.22 -3.52
CA ARG A 84 13.04 -0.11 -2.06
C ARG A 84 13.02 1.35 -1.67
N LEU A 85 12.35 1.65 -0.57
CA LEU A 85 12.40 3.00 -0.01
C LEU A 85 13.75 3.20 0.67
N ASP A 86 14.63 3.94 0.02
CA ASP A 86 15.96 4.18 0.56
C ASP A 86 15.92 5.08 1.81
N ARG A 87 16.89 4.82 2.69
CA ARG A 87 16.99 5.50 3.98
C ARG A 87 18.43 5.88 4.28
N THR A 88 18.59 7.00 4.99
CA THR A 88 19.87 7.37 5.60
C THR A 88 20.24 6.40 6.73
N GLY A 89 21.48 6.48 7.24
CA GLY A 89 21.91 5.70 8.41
C GLY A 89 21.10 5.95 9.70
N LEU A 90 20.32 7.05 9.76
CA LEU A 90 19.38 7.36 10.85
C LEU A 90 17.95 6.87 10.57
N GLY A 91 17.72 6.17 9.45
CA GLY A 91 16.42 5.61 9.08
C GLY A 91 15.45 6.59 8.42
N LEU A 92 15.88 7.81 8.09
CA LEU A 92 15.05 8.79 7.38
C LEU A 92 14.96 8.46 5.89
N PRO A 93 13.76 8.43 5.28
CA PRO A 93 13.59 8.24 3.85
C PRO A 93 14.33 9.29 3.03
N THR A 94 15.04 8.85 1.99
CA THR A 94 15.75 9.73 1.04
C THR A 94 14.92 10.07 -0.19
N GLU A 95 13.86 9.31 -0.42
CA GLU A 95 12.95 9.46 -1.56
C GLU A 95 11.56 9.96 -1.10
N PRO A 96 10.77 10.57 -2.01
CA PRO A 96 9.37 10.90 -1.74
C PRO A 96 8.58 9.66 -1.30
N TYR A 97 7.86 9.76 -0.19
CA TYR A 97 7.02 8.67 0.31
C TYR A 97 5.72 9.19 0.91
N GLY A 98 4.75 8.31 1.08
CA GLY A 98 3.48 8.61 1.72
C GLY A 98 2.78 7.34 2.19
N PHE A 99 1.88 7.52 3.15
CA PHE A 99 1.00 6.47 3.64
C PHE A 99 -0.47 6.89 3.55
N SER A 100 -1.38 5.92 3.51
CA SER A 100 -2.81 6.18 3.73
C SER A 100 -3.05 6.84 5.10
N GLY A 101 -4.18 7.54 5.24
CA GLY A 101 -4.48 8.33 6.43
C GLY A 101 -3.70 9.65 6.54
N GLY A 102 -2.87 9.99 5.54
CA GLY A 102 -2.04 11.20 5.56
C GLY A 102 -0.92 11.14 6.60
N ALA A 103 -0.59 9.94 7.08
CA ALA A 103 0.40 9.73 8.11
C ALA A 103 1.84 9.81 7.52
N GLY A 104 2.82 10.20 8.34
CA GLY A 104 4.23 10.02 8.02
C GLY A 104 5.05 11.26 7.65
N LEU A 105 4.52 12.49 7.73
CA LEU A 105 5.29 13.70 7.36
C LEU A 105 6.32 14.17 8.40
N LYS A 106 6.13 13.85 9.69
CA LYS A 106 6.99 14.33 10.79
C LYS A 106 7.77 13.21 11.50
N ALA A 107 7.24 12.00 11.46
CA ALA A 107 7.81 10.80 12.07
C ALA A 107 7.32 9.58 11.30
N ARG A 108 7.99 8.43 11.46
CA ARG A 108 7.49 7.16 10.92
C ARG A 108 6.12 6.87 11.55
N PRO A 109 5.06 6.69 10.75
CA PRO A 109 3.75 6.43 11.31
C PRO A 109 3.67 5.00 11.85
N THR A 110 2.76 4.78 12.78
CA THR A 110 2.33 3.45 13.18
C THR A 110 1.38 2.87 12.13
N PHE A 111 1.26 1.54 12.09
CA PHE A 111 0.26 0.89 11.24
C PHE A 111 -1.16 1.39 11.56
N ALA A 112 -1.48 1.59 12.84
CA ALA A 112 -2.81 2.03 13.25
C ALA A 112 -3.18 3.42 12.71
N GLU A 113 -2.23 4.34 12.63
CA GLU A 113 -2.42 5.69 12.07
C GLU A 113 -2.61 5.67 10.55
N ALA A 114 -1.96 4.73 9.86
CA ALA A 114 -2.07 4.61 8.41
C ALA A 114 -3.25 3.71 7.98
N ALA A 115 -3.77 2.88 8.89
CA ALA A 115 -4.70 1.82 8.52
C ALA A 115 -6.13 2.30 8.28
N PHE A 116 -6.83 1.60 7.38
CA PHE A 116 -8.25 1.70 7.10
C PHE A 116 -8.88 0.30 7.10
N ASP A 117 -10.18 0.24 7.37
CA ASP A 117 -10.95 -1.00 7.25
C ASP A 117 -11.44 -1.16 5.81
N LEU A 118 -11.04 -2.23 5.15
CA LEU A 118 -11.52 -2.63 3.84
C LEU A 118 -12.74 -3.55 4.00
N ARG A 119 -13.83 -3.17 3.36
CA ARG A 119 -15.08 -3.94 3.28
C ARG A 119 -15.54 -3.98 1.83
N GLU A 120 -16.49 -4.85 1.54
CA GLU A 120 -17.14 -4.84 0.22
C GLU A 120 -17.97 -3.56 -0.01
N PRO A 121 -18.06 -3.08 -1.26
CA PRO A 121 -17.42 -3.65 -2.47
C PRO A 121 -15.94 -3.27 -2.63
N GLY A 122 -15.44 -2.37 -1.79
CA GLY A 122 -14.10 -1.80 -1.95
C GLY A 122 -13.95 -0.45 -1.28
N SER A 123 -12.77 0.14 -1.48
CA SER A 123 -12.42 1.47 -1.02
C SER A 123 -11.63 2.22 -2.10
N ALA A 124 -11.89 3.52 -2.23
CA ALA A 124 -11.06 4.43 -3.00
C ALA A 124 -10.40 5.42 -2.06
N LEU A 125 -9.08 5.58 -2.14
CA LEU A 125 -8.34 6.49 -1.26
C LEU A 125 -7.22 7.24 -1.99
N ARG A 126 -6.79 8.33 -1.37
CA ARG A 126 -5.66 9.15 -1.83
C ARG A 126 -4.48 9.01 -0.90
N VAL A 127 -3.29 8.96 -1.49
CA VAL A 127 -2.00 9.05 -0.78
C VAL A 127 -1.24 10.22 -1.38
N ARG A 128 -0.61 11.04 -0.54
CA ARG A 128 0.23 12.14 -1.01
C ARG A 128 1.68 11.86 -0.67
N LEU A 129 2.55 11.92 -1.68
CA LEU A 129 3.98 11.83 -1.48
C LEU A 129 4.52 13.14 -0.92
N ALA A 130 5.48 13.03 -0.03
CA ALA A 130 6.28 14.13 0.47
C ALA A 130 7.71 13.69 0.70
N ARG A 131 8.63 14.66 0.67
CA ARG A 131 10.04 14.42 0.99
C ARG A 131 10.30 14.78 2.46
N ALA A 132 10.95 13.87 3.18
CA ALA A 132 11.47 14.17 4.52
C ALA A 132 12.74 15.04 4.47
N LEU A 133 13.49 14.98 3.36
CA LEU A 133 14.74 15.70 3.17
C LEU A 133 14.64 16.65 1.97
N PRO A 134 15.33 17.81 1.99
CA PRO A 134 15.41 18.70 0.83
C PRO A 134 15.96 17.98 -0.40
N ARG A 135 15.54 18.40 -1.60
CA ARG A 135 16.18 17.97 -2.84
C ARG A 135 17.65 18.41 -2.82
N ARG A 136 18.56 17.49 -3.10
CA ARG A 136 19.97 17.79 -3.32
C ARG A 136 20.21 18.09 -4.78
#